data_AF-A0A9D0ZWH7-F1
#
_entry.id   AF-A0A9D0ZWH7-F1
#
_cell.length_a   1.000
_cell.length_b   1.000
_cell.length_c   1.000
_cell.angle_alpha   90.00
_cell.angle_beta   90.00
_cell.angle_gamma   90.00
#
_symmetry.space_group_name_H-M   'P 1'
#
loop_
_entity.id
_entity.type
_entity.pdbx_description
1 polymer ?
#
loop_
_entity_poly.entity_id
_entity_poly.type
_entity_poly.pdbx_seq_one_letter_code
_entity_poly.pdbx_strand_id
1 'polypeptide(L)'
;MSYKTREKKISDFYALPLWRLVLHVGATCTILSIVITLLLVLLVVCASFRDPGAYLPLALGFGLLLFLCIVVYPLGQSLRFLWREERSLGLRYSDRADGALPEQERDWFFHSIGSRFVLLHRNYVAKLKEIRLFEETAKGHNASFYTVLFEDGVGKEHSFRLEHLASEKQRFLDWLSPANASDFCHEEDAEV
;
A
#
# COMPACT_ATOMS: atom_id res chain seq x y z
N MET A 1 -20.29 3.64 2.21
CA MET A 1 -19.74 3.94 3.55
C MET A 1 -19.52 5.45 3.62
N SER A 2 -20.02 6.14 4.65
CA SER A 2 -19.94 7.62 4.72
C SER A 2 -18.49 8.08 4.90
N TYR A 3 -18.10 9.18 4.23
CA TYR A 3 -16.74 9.73 4.19
C TYR A 3 -16.13 9.93 5.59
N LYS A 4 -16.91 10.52 6.52
CA LYS A 4 -16.52 10.71 7.93
C LYS A 4 -16.18 9.39 8.64
N THR A 5 -16.81 8.29 8.24
CA THR A 5 -16.54 6.96 8.81
C THR A 5 -15.26 6.35 8.25
N ARG A 6 -14.88 6.69 7.00
CA ARG A 6 -13.61 6.27 6.38
C ARG A 6 -12.43 7.03 7.02
N GLU A 7 -12.54 8.37 7.13
CA GLU A 7 -11.53 9.21 7.78
C GLU A 7 -11.27 8.80 9.23
N LYS A 8 -12.32 8.54 10.03
CA LYS A 8 -12.14 8.13 11.43
C LYS A 8 -11.39 6.81 11.54
N LYS A 9 -11.75 5.82 10.71
CA LYS A 9 -11.12 4.49 10.69
C LYS A 9 -9.66 4.54 10.22
N ILE A 10 -9.37 5.42 9.26
CA ILE A 10 -8.02 5.69 8.77
C ILE A 10 -7.22 6.42 9.86
N SER A 11 -7.78 7.45 10.50
CA SER A 11 -7.12 8.18 11.58
C SER A 11 -6.74 7.27 12.76
N ASP A 12 -7.63 6.37 13.18
CA ASP A 12 -7.36 5.38 14.23
C ASP A 12 -6.21 4.41 13.83
N PHE A 13 -6.10 4.07 12.55
CA PHE A 13 -5.03 3.22 12.03
C PHE A 13 -3.65 3.88 12.12
N TYR A 14 -3.59 5.20 11.87
CA TYR A 14 -2.36 5.97 12.00
C TYR A 14 -2.03 6.38 13.44
N ALA A 15 -2.92 6.22 14.42
CA ALA A 15 -2.58 6.39 15.83
C ALA A 15 -1.76 5.20 16.39
N LEU A 16 -1.64 4.11 15.63
CA LEU A 16 -0.97 2.90 16.07
C LEU A 16 0.57 3.03 16.03
N PRO A 17 1.30 2.45 17.01
CA PRO A 17 2.75 2.30 16.89
C PRO A 17 3.10 1.35 15.73
N LEU A 18 4.31 1.50 15.17
CA LEU A 18 4.77 0.75 13.99
C LEU A 18 4.50 -0.76 14.09
N TRP A 19 4.80 -1.36 15.24
CA TRP A 19 4.62 -2.79 15.45
C TRP A 19 3.14 -3.22 15.37
N ARG A 20 2.19 -2.38 15.82
CA ARG A 20 0.75 -2.68 15.70
C ARG A 20 0.24 -2.50 14.28
N LEU A 21 0.81 -1.56 13.54
CA LEU A 21 0.54 -1.33 12.11
C LEU A 21 0.99 -2.53 11.28
N VAL A 22 2.24 -2.94 11.49
CA VAL A 22 2.84 -4.13 10.89
C VAL A 22 2.04 -5.38 11.26
N LEU A 23 1.55 -5.49 12.49
CA LEU A 23 0.67 -6.59 12.88
C LEU A 23 -0.72 -6.51 12.23
N HIS A 24 -1.34 -5.34 12.09
CA HIS A 24 -2.66 -5.24 11.45
C HIS A 24 -2.59 -5.60 9.97
N VAL A 25 -1.64 -5.02 9.25
CA VAL A 25 -1.44 -5.29 7.82
C VAL A 25 -0.90 -6.71 7.61
N GLY A 26 0.04 -7.13 8.44
CA GLY A 26 0.54 -8.50 8.46
C GLY A 26 -0.57 -9.50 8.76
N ALA A 27 -1.47 -9.21 9.70
CA ALA A 27 -2.59 -10.07 10.05
C ALA A 27 -3.59 -10.21 8.91
N THR A 28 -3.93 -9.13 8.20
CA THR A 28 -4.86 -9.23 7.06
C THR A 28 -4.27 -10.08 5.92
N CYS A 29 -3.00 -9.88 5.57
CA CYS A 29 -2.29 -10.72 4.60
C CYS A 29 -2.12 -12.17 5.07
N THR A 30 -1.89 -12.37 6.37
CA THR A 30 -1.75 -13.70 6.99
C THR A 30 -3.06 -14.46 6.94
N ILE A 31 -4.18 -13.82 7.31
CA ILE A 31 -5.52 -14.42 7.26
C ILE A 31 -5.85 -14.85 5.82
N LEU A 32 -5.63 -13.96 4.84
CA LEU A 32 -5.87 -14.28 3.43
C LEU A 32 -5.01 -15.47 2.96
N SER A 33 -3.74 -15.50 3.35
CA SER A 33 -2.83 -16.59 2.99
C SER A 33 -3.26 -17.92 3.63
N ILE A 34 -3.66 -17.90 4.91
CA ILE A 34 -4.20 -19.09 5.60
C ILE A 34 -5.43 -19.62 4.87
N VAL A 35 -6.36 -18.75 4.46
CA VAL A 35 -7.56 -19.17 3.71
C VAL A 35 -7.17 -19.84 2.38
N ILE A 36 -6.24 -19.25 1.63
CA ILE A 36 -5.77 -19.83 0.36
C ILE A 36 -5.09 -21.18 0.60
N THR A 37 -4.23 -21.29 1.61
CA THR A 37 -3.57 -22.55 1.97
C THR A 37 -4.58 -23.61 2.37
N LEU A 38 -5.59 -23.28 3.18
CA LEU A 38 -6.65 -24.22 3.57
C LEU A 38 -7.47 -24.68 2.35
N LEU A 39 -7.79 -23.79 1.41
CA LEU A 39 -8.47 -24.15 0.17
C LEU A 39 -7.62 -25.09 -0.71
N LEU A 40 -6.31 -24.84 -0.81
CA LEU A 40 -5.39 -25.71 -1.54
C LEU A 40 -5.26 -27.08 -0.88
N VAL A 41 -5.15 -27.14 0.46
CA VAL A 41 -5.11 -28.40 1.20
C VAL A 41 -6.41 -29.16 1.02
N LEU A 42 -7.57 -28.50 1.12
CA LEU A 42 -8.87 -29.12 0.89
C LEU A 42 -9.00 -29.66 -0.54
N LEU A 43 -8.58 -28.89 -1.54
CA LEU A 43 -8.59 -29.31 -2.94
C LEU A 43 -7.70 -30.52 -3.17
N VAL A 44 -6.50 -30.54 -2.56
CA VAL A 44 -5.60 -31.69 -2.61
C VAL A 44 -6.21 -32.89 -1.90
N VAL A 45 -6.80 -32.74 -0.72
CA VAL A 45 -7.47 -33.84 0.00
C VAL A 45 -8.62 -34.42 -0.82
N CYS A 46 -9.47 -33.55 -1.40
CA CYS A 46 -10.54 -33.95 -2.31
C CYS A 46 -10.02 -34.66 -3.57
N ALA A 47 -8.89 -34.23 -4.13
CA ALA A 47 -8.25 -34.88 -5.28
C ALA A 47 -7.52 -36.18 -4.90
N SER A 48 -7.05 -36.29 -3.66
CA SER A 48 -6.20 -37.39 -3.16
C SER A 48 -6.98 -38.54 -2.54
N PHE A 49 -8.32 -38.54 -2.60
CA PHE A 49 -9.14 -39.71 -2.24
C PHE A 49 -8.77 -40.99 -3.01
N ARG A 50 -7.94 -40.87 -4.06
CA ARG A 50 -7.36 -41.99 -4.82
C ARG A 50 -6.04 -42.54 -4.25
N ASP A 51 -5.18 -41.73 -3.63
CA ASP A 51 -3.87 -42.14 -3.07
C ASP A 51 -3.32 -41.06 -2.08
N PRO A 52 -3.63 -41.14 -0.77
CA PRO A 52 -3.36 -40.04 0.17
C PRO A 52 -1.90 -39.91 0.66
N GLY A 53 -1.06 -40.92 0.45
CA GLY A 53 0.26 -41.03 1.10
C GLY A 53 1.34 -40.06 0.60
N ALA A 54 1.28 -39.60 -0.66
CA ALA A 54 2.34 -38.81 -1.28
C ALA A 54 2.01 -37.31 -1.45
N TYR A 55 0.73 -36.96 -1.62
CA TYR A 55 0.33 -35.59 -1.99
C TYR A 55 0.18 -34.65 -0.80
N LEU A 56 -0.09 -35.18 0.41
CA LEU A 56 -0.23 -34.37 1.61
C LEU A 56 1.05 -33.59 1.99
N PRO A 57 2.25 -34.21 2.08
CA PRO A 57 3.47 -33.46 2.38
C PRO A 57 3.85 -32.48 1.26
N LEU A 58 3.57 -32.81 0.00
CA LEU A 58 3.79 -31.91 -1.14
C LEU A 58 2.91 -30.66 -1.04
N ALA A 59 1.64 -30.83 -0.70
CA ALA A 59 0.69 -29.73 -0.54
C ALA A 59 1.03 -28.85 0.66
N LEU A 60 1.46 -29.44 1.78
CA LEU A 60 1.94 -28.68 2.93
C LEU A 60 3.22 -27.89 2.60
N GLY A 61 4.17 -28.51 1.89
CA GLY A 61 5.39 -27.84 1.42
C GLY A 61 5.09 -26.67 0.48
N PHE A 62 4.19 -26.87 -0.48
CA PHE A 62 3.75 -25.81 -1.39
C PHE A 62 2.99 -24.70 -0.65
N GLY A 63 2.12 -25.07 0.30
CA GLY A 63 1.42 -24.11 1.16
C GLY A 63 2.36 -23.25 1.99
N LEU A 64 3.40 -23.86 2.58
CA LEU A 64 4.45 -23.14 3.31
C LEU A 64 5.24 -22.20 2.40
N LEU A 65 5.61 -22.64 1.20
CA LEU A 65 6.30 -21.81 0.21
C LEU A 65 5.45 -20.60 -0.18
N LEU A 66 4.16 -20.80 -0.44
CA LEU A 66 3.23 -19.70 -0.73
C LEU A 66 3.12 -18.72 0.44
N PHE A 67 3.03 -19.21 1.67
CA PHE A 67 3.01 -18.36 2.87
C PHE A 67 4.26 -17.49 2.96
N LEU A 68 5.45 -18.07 2.74
CA LEU A 68 6.71 -17.31 2.72
C LEU A 68 6.72 -16.23 1.62
N CYS A 69 6.25 -16.57 0.43
CA CYS A 69 6.23 -15.65 -0.71
C CYS A 69 5.19 -14.53 -0.60
N ILE A 70 4.01 -14.82 -0.02
CA ILE A 70 2.88 -13.88 0.03
C ILE A 70 2.90 -13.02 1.30
N VAL A 71 3.39 -13.56 2.43
CA VAL A 71 3.35 -12.86 3.71
C VAL A 71 4.74 -12.37 4.10
N VAL A 72 5.71 -13.28 4.21
CA VAL A 72 7.02 -12.95 4.79
C VAL A 72 7.80 -12.03 3.86
N TYR A 73 7.81 -12.33 2.56
CA TYR A 73 8.57 -11.53 1.60
C TYR A 73 8.05 -10.09 1.46
N PRO A 74 6.74 -9.82 1.24
CA PRO A 74 6.25 -8.45 1.13
C PRO A 74 6.44 -7.66 2.43
N LEU A 75 6.17 -8.27 3.59
CA LEU A 75 6.36 -7.62 4.89
C LEU A 75 7.83 -7.25 5.14
N GLY A 76 8.74 -8.17 4.84
CA GLY A 76 10.18 -7.93 4.95
C GLY A 76 10.66 -6.82 4.02
N GLN A 77 10.13 -6.76 2.79
CA GLN A 77 10.45 -5.69 1.84
C GLN A 77 9.91 -4.33 2.30
N SER A 78 8.69 -4.28 2.84
CA SER A 78 8.09 -3.08 3.43
C SER A 78 8.92 -2.52 4.58
N LEU A 79 9.34 -3.38 5.52
CA LEU A 79 10.20 -2.96 6.64
C LEU A 79 11.58 -2.48 6.18
N ARG A 80 12.18 -3.17 5.21
CA ARG A 80 13.46 -2.75 4.63
C ARG A 80 13.36 -1.40 3.93
N PHE A 81 12.25 -1.14 3.25
CA PHE A 81 11.99 0.15 2.61
C PHE A 81 11.90 1.25 3.67
N LEU A 82 11.08 1.07 4.70
CA LEU A 82 10.94 2.02 5.79
C LEU A 82 12.29 2.33 6.45
N TRP A 83 13.08 1.30 6.78
CA TRP A 83 14.41 1.52 7.37
C TRP A 83 15.37 2.26 6.44
N ARG A 84 15.28 2.05 5.13
CA ARG A 84 16.09 2.77 4.15
C ARG A 84 15.69 4.24 4.11
N GLU A 85 14.39 4.50 4.09
CA GLU A 85 13.82 5.83 4.14
C GLU A 85 14.19 6.57 5.43
N GLU A 86 13.98 5.96 6.60
CA GLU A 86 14.34 6.54 7.90
C GLU A 86 15.83 6.90 7.98
N ARG A 87 16.70 6.05 7.43
CA ARG A 87 18.15 6.35 7.35
C ARG A 87 18.46 7.48 6.38
N SER A 88 17.77 7.55 5.25
CA SER A 88 18.00 8.60 4.24
C SER A 88 17.57 9.98 4.72
N LEU A 89 16.48 10.05 5.49
CA LEU A 89 15.92 11.30 6.00
C LEU A 89 16.46 11.66 7.39
N GLY A 90 17.02 10.71 8.14
CA GLY A 90 17.38 10.91 9.54
C GLY A 90 16.16 11.04 10.47
N LEU A 91 14.97 10.69 9.99
CA LEU A 91 13.70 10.75 10.71
C LEU A 91 13.22 9.34 11.01
N ARG A 92 12.66 9.12 12.20
CA ARG A 92 12.06 7.83 12.56
C ARG A 92 10.56 7.96 12.66
N TYR A 93 9.86 6.96 12.15
CA TYR A 93 8.41 6.91 12.31
C TYR A 93 7.99 6.77 13.78
N SER A 94 8.82 6.13 14.60
CA SER A 94 8.57 6.03 16.05
C SER A 94 8.51 7.37 16.77
N ASP A 95 9.17 8.41 16.23
CA ASP A 95 9.40 9.69 16.89
C ASP A 95 8.42 10.76 16.40
N ARG A 96 7.42 10.37 15.61
CA ARG A 96 6.45 11.28 15.02
C ARG A 96 5.50 11.88 16.06
N ALA A 97 5.13 13.14 15.87
CA ALA A 97 4.14 13.85 16.68
C ALA A 97 2.81 14.08 15.95
N ASP A 98 2.74 13.71 14.67
CA ASP A 98 1.63 13.98 13.75
C ASP A 98 0.49 12.94 13.80
N GLY A 99 0.61 11.88 14.61
CA GLY A 99 -0.34 10.77 14.62
C GLY A 99 -1.79 11.17 14.93
N ALA A 100 -2.00 12.29 15.64
CA ALA A 100 -3.32 12.81 15.98
C ALA A 100 -3.88 13.80 14.94
N LEU A 101 -3.06 14.31 14.02
CA LEU A 101 -3.47 15.23 12.97
C LEU A 101 -4.28 14.49 11.89
N PRO A 102 -5.18 15.16 11.13
CA PRO A 102 -5.82 14.55 9.97
C PRO A 102 -4.78 14.15 8.92
N GLU A 103 -5.10 13.17 8.06
CA GLU A 103 -4.15 12.57 7.09
C GLU A 103 -3.43 13.60 6.22
N GLN A 104 -4.14 14.67 5.84
CA GLN A 104 -3.67 15.76 4.99
C GLN A 104 -2.75 16.76 5.71
N GLU A 105 -2.53 16.59 7.01
CA GLU A 105 -1.64 17.42 7.85
C GLU A 105 -0.52 16.59 8.47
N ARG A 106 -0.47 15.29 8.16
CA ARG A 106 0.61 14.41 8.60
C ARG A 106 1.87 14.66 7.78
N ASP A 107 2.97 14.10 8.23
CA ASP A 107 4.21 14.01 7.47
C ASP A 107 4.42 12.58 6.98
N TRP A 108 3.92 11.60 7.74
CA TRP A 108 3.91 10.18 7.38
C TRP A 108 2.54 9.72 6.88
N PHE A 109 2.51 9.08 5.73
CA PHE A 109 1.31 8.53 5.11
C PHE A 109 1.56 7.10 4.60
N PHE A 110 0.48 6.33 4.48
CA PHE A 110 0.52 4.92 4.16
C PHE A 110 0.01 4.69 2.75
N HIS A 111 0.76 3.94 1.96
CA HIS A 111 0.43 3.68 0.57
C HIS A 111 0.79 2.26 0.13
N SER A 112 0.07 1.72 -0.85
CA SER A 112 0.45 0.48 -1.53
C SER A 112 1.33 0.74 -2.75
N ILE A 113 2.56 0.21 -2.76
CA ILE A 113 3.43 0.18 -3.94
C ILE A 113 3.50 -1.26 -4.45
N GLY A 114 2.78 -1.56 -5.52
CA GLY A 114 2.59 -2.93 -6.01
C GLY A 114 1.92 -3.82 -4.97
N SER A 115 2.54 -4.97 -4.63
CA SER A 115 2.05 -5.88 -3.58
C SER A 115 2.53 -5.54 -2.17
N ARG A 116 3.19 -4.38 -1.99
CA ARG A 116 3.83 -3.99 -0.74
C ARG A 116 3.09 -2.84 -0.12
N PHE A 117 3.02 -2.89 1.20
CA PHE A 117 2.54 -1.78 2.01
C PHE A 117 3.73 -0.92 2.42
N VAL A 118 3.68 0.36 2.08
CA VAL A 118 4.79 1.28 2.29
C VAL A 118 4.29 2.44 3.11
N LEU A 119 4.97 2.67 4.22
CA LEU A 119 4.82 3.89 4.98
C LEU A 119 5.86 4.87 4.45
N LEU A 120 5.41 6.03 4.00
CA LEU A 120 6.23 7.02 3.30
C LEU A 120 6.11 8.37 4.01
N HIS A 121 7.22 9.07 4.11
CA HIS A 121 7.34 10.43 4.61
C HIS A 121 7.30 11.40 3.43
N ARG A 122 6.58 12.51 3.54
CA ARG A 122 6.46 13.48 2.44
C ARG A 122 7.81 13.95 1.90
N ASN A 123 8.82 14.14 2.76
CA ASN A 123 10.16 14.58 2.34
C ASN A 123 10.96 13.50 1.60
N TYR A 124 10.50 12.24 1.58
CA TYR A 124 11.12 11.20 0.74
C TYR A 124 10.81 11.42 -0.75
N VAL A 125 9.69 12.10 -1.04
CA VAL A 125 9.34 12.54 -2.40
C VAL A 125 10.20 13.75 -2.75
N ALA A 126 11.24 13.53 -3.55
CA ALA A 126 12.12 14.62 -3.99
C ALA A 126 11.49 15.39 -5.15
N LYS A 127 10.87 14.69 -6.10
CA LYS A 127 10.23 15.31 -7.26
C LYS A 127 9.02 14.50 -7.73
N LEU A 128 7.88 15.16 -7.90
CA LEU A 128 6.75 14.59 -8.63
C LEU A 128 7.05 14.60 -10.13
N LYS A 129 6.83 13.46 -10.80
CA LYS A 129 7.07 13.32 -12.24
C LYS A 129 5.79 13.40 -13.03
N GLU A 130 4.79 12.63 -12.65
CA GLU A 130 3.59 12.46 -13.46
C GLU A 130 2.43 11.96 -12.61
N ILE A 131 1.21 12.27 -13.03
CA ILE A 131 -0.02 11.79 -12.40
C ILE A 131 -0.96 11.29 -13.47
N ARG A 132 -1.23 9.98 -13.48
CA ARG A 132 -2.11 9.35 -14.46
C ARG A 132 -3.44 8.98 -13.85
N LEU A 133 -4.53 9.42 -14.45
CA LEU A 133 -5.86 8.91 -14.12
C LEU A 133 -6.04 7.54 -14.79
N PHE A 134 -6.54 6.58 -14.02
CA PHE A 134 -6.98 5.28 -14.52
C PHE A 134 -8.41 5.04 -14.09
N GLU A 135 -9.21 4.54 -15.03
CA GLU A 135 -10.58 4.11 -14.76
C GLU A 135 -10.62 2.59 -14.82
N GLU A 136 -10.90 1.96 -13.67
CA GLU A 136 -11.18 0.52 -13.59
C GLU A 136 -12.69 0.30 -13.62
N THR A 137 -13.19 -0.26 -14.72
CA THR A 137 -14.58 -0.71 -14.82
C THR A 137 -14.66 -2.17 -14.40
N ALA A 138 -15.00 -2.43 -13.15
CA ALA A 138 -15.16 -3.78 -12.62
C ALA A 138 -16.62 -4.06 -12.25
N LYS A 139 -17.26 -4.99 -12.98
CA LYS A 139 -18.61 -5.53 -12.70
C LYS A 139 -19.68 -4.46 -12.40
N GLY A 140 -19.77 -3.42 -13.23
CA GLY A 140 -20.80 -2.37 -13.11
C GLY A 140 -20.50 -1.29 -12.07
N HIS A 141 -19.32 -1.34 -11.44
CA HIS A 141 -18.79 -0.22 -10.66
C HIS A 141 -17.64 0.43 -11.43
N ASN A 142 -17.79 1.72 -11.74
CA ASN A 142 -16.71 2.55 -12.24
C ASN A 142 -15.92 3.04 -11.03
N ALA A 143 -14.66 2.63 -10.91
CA ALA A 143 -13.73 3.12 -9.91
C ALA A 143 -12.60 3.86 -10.63
N SER A 144 -12.50 5.17 -10.41
CA SER A 144 -11.35 5.96 -10.84
C SER A 144 -10.29 5.99 -9.75
N PHE A 145 -9.03 5.82 -10.13
CA PHE A 145 -7.88 6.01 -9.24
C PHE A 145 -6.77 6.75 -9.98
N TYR A 146 -5.96 7.50 -9.24
CA TYR A 146 -4.80 8.19 -9.80
C TYR A 146 -3.54 7.39 -9.46
N THR A 147 -2.62 7.24 -10.40
CA THR A 147 -1.27 6.76 -10.13
C THR A 147 -0.33 7.96 -10.13
N VAL A 148 0.33 8.21 -9.01
CA VAL A 148 1.36 9.25 -8.89
C VAL A 148 2.72 8.61 -9.07
N LEU A 149 3.50 9.14 -10.00
CA LEU A 149 4.90 8.81 -10.23
C LEU A 149 5.79 9.89 -9.62
N PHE A 150 6.81 9.46 -8.88
CA PHE A 150 7.74 10.35 -8.20
C PHE A 150 9.16 9.80 -8.19
N GLU A 151 10.11 10.69 -7.95
CA GLU A 151 11.52 10.40 -7.78
C GLU A 151 11.91 10.58 -6.31
N ASP A 152 12.65 9.62 -5.74
CA ASP A 152 13.17 9.71 -4.38
C ASP A 152 14.45 10.57 -4.31
N GLY A 153 14.93 10.85 -3.09
CA GLY A 153 16.15 11.63 -2.86
C GLY A 153 17.45 11.01 -3.42
N VAL A 154 17.41 9.79 -3.94
CA VAL A 154 18.54 9.09 -4.59
C VAL A 154 18.36 9.03 -6.12
N GLY A 155 17.30 9.64 -6.65
CA GLY A 155 17.02 9.69 -8.07
C GLY A 155 16.26 8.48 -8.63
N LYS A 156 15.73 7.61 -7.76
CA LYS A 156 14.99 6.42 -8.19
C LYS A 156 13.50 6.72 -8.32
N GLU A 157 12.91 6.25 -9.42
CA GLU A 157 11.48 6.37 -9.68
C GLU A 157 10.65 5.34 -8.91
N HIS A 158 9.51 5.79 -8.41
CA HIS A 158 8.50 5.01 -7.72
C HIS A 158 7.11 5.48 -8.13
N SER A 159 6.10 4.64 -7.89
CA SER A 159 4.71 5.01 -8.16
C SER A 159 3.77 4.45 -7.11
N PHE A 160 2.64 5.14 -6.91
CA PHE A 160 1.66 4.80 -5.89
C PHE A 160 0.23 5.19 -6.29
N ARG A 161 -0.78 4.38 -5.90
CA ARG A 161 -2.19 4.50 -6.32
C ARG A 161 -3.07 5.32 -5.36
N LEU A 162 -3.42 6.57 -5.67
CA LEU A 162 -4.36 7.37 -4.90
C LEU A 162 -5.82 7.06 -5.27
N GLU A 163 -6.62 6.71 -4.25
CA GLU A 163 -8.06 6.45 -4.38
C GLU A 163 -8.92 7.67 -3.95
N HIS A 164 -8.34 8.88 -3.92
CA HIS A 164 -9.06 10.09 -3.50
C HIS A 164 -10.07 10.55 -4.54
N LEU A 165 -11.14 11.22 -4.08
CA LEU A 165 -12.03 11.99 -4.95
C LEU A 165 -11.24 13.06 -5.70
N ALA A 166 -11.64 13.40 -6.91
CA ALA A 166 -10.98 14.41 -7.74
C ALA A 166 -10.77 15.75 -7.01
N SER A 167 -11.69 16.15 -6.12
CA SER A 167 -11.58 17.35 -5.28
C SER A 167 -10.48 17.28 -4.20
N GLU A 168 -10.11 16.08 -3.76
CA GLU A 168 -9.06 15.84 -2.75
C GLU A 168 -7.70 15.56 -3.38
N LYS A 169 -7.67 15.13 -4.65
CA LYS A 169 -6.44 14.95 -5.43
C LYS A 169 -5.59 16.20 -5.36
N GLN A 170 -6.14 17.36 -5.75
CA GLN A 170 -5.36 18.60 -5.83
C GLN A 170 -4.78 18.97 -4.47
N ARG A 171 -5.61 18.90 -3.42
CA ARG A 171 -5.19 19.20 -2.05
C ARG A 171 -4.09 18.26 -1.55
N PHE A 172 -4.16 16.98 -1.88
CA PHE A 172 -3.12 16.02 -1.55
C PHE A 172 -1.82 16.32 -2.28
N LEU A 173 -1.88 16.72 -3.55
CA LEU A 173 -0.70 17.08 -4.33
C LEU A 173 -0.04 18.37 -3.83
N ASP A 174 -0.84 19.36 -3.47
CA ASP A 174 -0.38 20.61 -2.88
C ASP A 174 0.33 20.37 -1.54
N TRP A 175 -0.19 19.44 -0.73
CA TRP A 175 0.46 19.02 0.50
C TRP A 175 1.74 18.19 0.25
N LEU A 176 1.73 17.30 -0.75
CA LEU A 176 2.86 16.43 -1.07
C LEU A 176 4.02 17.20 -1.70
N SER A 177 3.73 18.31 -2.36
CA SER A 177 4.67 19.13 -3.09
C SER A 177 4.76 20.52 -2.47
N PRO A 178 5.70 20.77 -1.54
CA PRO A 178 5.87 22.12 -1.00
C PRO A 178 6.33 23.16 -2.06
N ALA A 179 6.62 22.77 -3.32
CA ALA A 179 7.16 23.67 -4.35
C ALA A 179 6.47 23.65 -5.73
N ASN A 180 5.71 22.62 -6.13
CA ASN A 180 5.27 22.45 -7.55
C ASN A 180 3.75 22.31 -7.77
N ALA A 181 2.91 22.80 -6.88
CA ALA A 181 1.45 22.81 -7.08
C ALA A 181 0.99 23.62 -8.32
N SER A 182 1.85 24.51 -8.86
CA SER A 182 1.51 25.39 -9.99
C SER A 182 1.70 24.80 -11.39
N ASP A 183 2.47 23.71 -11.54
CA ASP A 183 2.95 23.28 -12.87
C ASP A 183 2.21 22.05 -13.45
N PHE A 184 1.37 21.37 -12.66
CA PHE A 184 0.71 20.12 -13.08
C PHE A 184 -0.73 20.31 -13.60
N CYS A 185 -1.21 21.54 -13.71
CA CYS A 185 -2.54 21.85 -14.24
C CYS A 185 -2.62 21.92 -15.78
N HIS A 186 -1.56 21.55 -16.50
CA HIS A 186 -1.51 21.63 -17.96
C HIS A 186 -1.44 20.25 -18.61
N GLU A 187 -2.46 19.42 -18.46
CA GLU A 187 -2.66 18.29 -19.39
C GLU A 187 -4.10 17.73 -19.42
N GLU A 188 -5.11 18.57 -19.20
CA GLU A 188 -6.52 18.22 -19.49
C GLU A 188 -7.20 19.19 -20.48
N ASP A 189 -6.42 19.96 -21.25
CA ASP A 189 -6.90 20.77 -22.38
C ASP A 189 -6.15 20.39 -23.67
N ALA A 190 -6.24 19.14 -24.08
CA ALA A 190 -5.81 18.73 -25.43
C ALA A 190 -6.51 17.44 -25.87
N GLU A 191 -7.82 17.49 -26.10
CA GLU A 191 -8.42 16.73 -27.19
C GLU A 191 -9.66 17.46 -27.72
N VAL A 192 -9.67 17.61 -29.04
CA VAL A 192 -10.55 18.40 -29.92
C VAL A 192 -11.90 17.72 -30.11
#